data_AF-A0A929NYX1-F1
#
_entry.id   AF-A0A929NYX1-F1
#
_cell.length_a   1.000
_cell.length_b   1.000
_cell.length_c   1.000
_cell.angle_alpha   90.00
_cell.angle_beta   90.00
_cell.angle_gamma   90.00
#
_symmetry.space_group_name_H-M   'P 1'
#
loop_
_entity.id
_entity.type
_entity.pdbx_description
1 polymer ?
#
loop_
_entity_poly.entity_id
_entity_poly.type
_entity_poly.pdbx_seq_one_letter_code
_entity_poly.pdbx_strand_id
1 'polypeptide(L)'
;MSELSIIKIIIFGLQYLNFYYVADIFLIISIALFSTAIYRNIQIIPTLLAGLGVFTTILIISIGISNFDSHSIESSIPDLLNSLAIALIFGFINLILILILRFLNNCEVEKKPGNSEITPTAIYLTLREISTFNNVTQKPLLNSIFEQLRLSQENTQRILELQGIDISKKIELLSNIITILIENSSSIKQMEIEINKGFNELSNGLDNNIKKTDIEKICKVLQDIIVQIDSISDNELTKSLQTVMPYLKNLQQLHAQANNTFPKIEKSLTELTQGMQQVLQDNLELLENSVETQLDMAEAIKPSEDSESEEFKSVYYQAFNAMDSGEYQDAITYFSRAIELNSQEFSLLYNQSCCYALIGEIELALDTLSNAILLNEQCIEMAKTDLDFDKIRHEPKFQALLSGS
;
A
#
# COMPACT_ATOMS: atom_id res chain seq x y z
N MET A 1 10.39 6.22 37.02
CA MET A 1 9.17 5.72 36.37
C MET A 1 9.40 5.83 34.88
N SER A 2 9.61 4.70 34.19
CA SER A 2 9.80 4.71 32.73
C SER A 2 8.51 5.23 32.09
N GLU A 3 8.62 6.28 31.29
CA GLU A 3 7.50 6.90 30.58
C GLU A 3 6.73 5.83 29.80
N LEU A 4 5.48 5.63 30.20
CA LEU A 4 4.57 4.67 29.60
C LEU A 4 4.12 5.24 28.24
N SER A 5 4.86 4.92 27.19
CA SER A 5 4.52 5.36 25.84
C SER A 5 3.41 4.47 25.27
N ILE A 6 2.30 5.08 24.84
CA ILE A 6 1.19 4.40 24.14
C ILE A 6 1.73 3.63 22.92
N ILE A 7 2.71 4.19 22.23
CA ILE A 7 3.35 3.56 21.08
C ILE A 7 4.03 2.24 21.48
N LYS A 8 4.71 2.20 22.62
CA LYS A 8 5.34 0.97 23.13
C LYS A 8 4.31 -0.10 23.51
N ILE A 9 3.16 0.30 24.05
CA ILE A 9 2.05 -0.63 24.38
C ILE A 9 1.46 -1.22 23.09
N ILE A 10 1.24 -0.39 22.07
CA ILE A 10 0.71 -0.84 20.78
C ILE A 10 1.67 -1.82 20.11
N ILE A 11 2.96 -1.48 20.02
CA ILE A 11 3.99 -2.37 19.45
C ILE A 11 4.07 -3.68 20.23
N PHE A 12 4.08 -3.61 21.57
CA PHE A 12 4.09 -4.81 22.40
C PHE A 12 2.85 -5.69 22.20
N GLY A 13 1.66 -5.09 22.04
CA GLY A 13 0.43 -5.82 21.74
C GLY A 13 0.45 -6.51 20.37
N LEU A 14 1.02 -5.85 19.35
CA LEU A 14 1.16 -6.41 18.00
C LEU A 14 2.07 -7.66 17.99
N GLN A 15 3.05 -7.75 18.89
CA GLN A 15 3.98 -8.90 18.96
C GLN A 15 3.32 -10.21 19.40
N TYR A 16 2.16 -10.15 20.05
CA TYR A 16 1.41 -11.35 20.45
C TYR A 16 0.46 -11.86 19.36
N LEU A 17 0.29 -11.11 18.28
CA LEU A 17 -0.59 -11.49 17.18
C LEU A 17 0.18 -12.29 16.14
N ASN A 18 -0.40 -13.42 15.72
CA ASN A 18 0.10 -14.18 14.59
C ASN A 18 -0.67 -13.76 13.34
N PHE A 19 0.08 -13.32 12.32
CA PHE A 19 -0.49 -12.73 11.11
C PHE A 19 -1.32 -13.72 10.28
N TYR A 20 -1.13 -15.05 10.41
CA TYR A 20 -1.99 -16.06 9.78
C TYR A 20 -3.39 -16.03 10.39
N TYR A 21 -3.51 -16.02 11.72
CA TYR A 21 -4.83 -15.95 12.38
C TYR A 21 -5.54 -14.63 12.10
N VAL A 22 -4.79 -13.53 12.03
CA VAL A 22 -5.36 -12.23 11.65
C VAL A 22 -5.88 -12.28 10.22
N ALA A 23 -5.09 -12.80 9.27
CA ALA A 23 -5.53 -12.98 7.89
C ALA A 23 -6.78 -13.85 7.77
N ASP A 24 -6.85 -14.97 8.49
CA ASP A 24 -8.02 -15.87 8.48
C ASP A 24 -9.29 -15.18 8.99
N ILE A 25 -9.19 -14.43 10.11
CA ILE A 25 -10.33 -13.69 10.67
C ILE A 25 -10.86 -12.66 9.67
N PHE A 26 -9.95 -11.86 9.10
CA PHE A 26 -10.35 -10.85 8.12
C PHE A 26 -10.86 -11.48 6.82
N LEU A 27 -10.38 -12.67 6.43
CA LEU A 27 -10.88 -13.38 5.24
C LEU A 27 -12.34 -13.78 5.44
N ILE A 28 -12.66 -14.32 6.62
CA ILE A 28 -14.02 -14.69 6.98
C ILE A 28 -14.93 -13.46 6.96
N ILE A 29 -14.46 -12.32 7.48
CA ILE A 29 -15.20 -11.06 7.46
C ILE A 29 -15.41 -10.57 6.01
N SER A 30 -14.38 -10.60 5.16
CA SER A 30 -14.49 -10.24 3.74
C SER A 30 -15.51 -11.12 2.99
N ILE A 31 -15.49 -12.43 3.22
CA ILE A 31 -16.43 -13.37 2.60
C ILE A 31 -17.86 -13.15 3.12
N ALA A 32 -18.03 -12.87 4.42
CA ALA A 32 -19.33 -12.57 5.01
C ALA A 32 -19.92 -11.26 4.46
N LEU A 33 -19.09 -10.22 4.34
CA LEU A 33 -19.48 -8.95 3.71
C LEU A 33 -19.84 -9.15 2.25
N PHE A 34 -19.00 -9.85 1.48
CA PHE A 34 -19.29 -10.18 0.08
C PHE A 34 -20.60 -10.95 -0.10
N SER A 35 -20.84 -11.97 0.74
CA SER A 35 -22.08 -12.74 0.72
C SER A 35 -23.29 -11.88 1.08
N THR A 36 -23.13 -10.94 2.02
CA THR A 36 -24.16 -9.97 2.39
C THR A 36 -24.42 -8.96 1.28
N ALA A 37 -23.39 -8.55 0.53
CA ALA A 37 -23.54 -7.68 -0.64
C ALA A 37 -24.35 -8.34 -1.74
N ILE A 38 -24.08 -9.61 -2.04
CA ILE A 38 -24.86 -10.39 -3.01
C ILE A 38 -26.32 -10.52 -2.55
N TYR A 39 -26.57 -10.73 -1.26
CA TYR A 39 -27.91 -11.01 -0.76
C TYR A 39 -28.79 -9.76 -0.51
N ARG A 40 -28.20 -8.63 -0.09
CA ARG A 40 -28.95 -7.43 0.31
C ARG A 40 -28.74 -6.22 -0.62
N ASN A 41 -27.87 -6.32 -1.63
CA ASN A 41 -27.52 -5.24 -2.56
C ASN A 41 -27.25 -3.89 -1.87
N ILE A 42 -26.47 -3.91 -0.79
CA ILE A 42 -26.14 -2.71 -0.01
C ILE A 42 -24.93 -2.01 -0.64
N GLN A 43 -25.13 -0.81 -1.18
CA GLN A 43 -24.08 -0.05 -1.89
C GLN A 43 -22.86 0.35 -1.04
N ILE A 44 -22.98 0.36 0.29
CA ILE A 44 -21.85 0.65 1.20
C ILE A 44 -20.86 -0.52 1.28
N ILE A 45 -21.27 -1.75 0.95
CA ILE A 45 -20.43 -2.93 1.19
C ILE A 45 -19.15 -2.96 0.34
N PRO A 46 -19.14 -2.58 -0.96
CA PRO A 46 -17.89 -2.46 -1.72
C PRO A 46 -16.88 -1.50 -1.08
N THR A 47 -17.34 -0.37 -0.53
CA THR A 47 -16.49 0.61 0.17
C THR A 47 -15.96 0.05 1.49
N LEU A 48 -16.80 -0.63 2.26
CA LEU A 48 -16.37 -1.33 3.49
C LEU A 48 -15.38 -2.44 3.19
N LEU A 49 -15.58 -3.20 2.11
CA LEU A 49 -14.69 -4.28 1.68
C LEU A 49 -13.33 -3.74 1.22
N ALA A 50 -13.31 -2.59 0.52
CA ALA A 50 -12.09 -1.88 0.17
C ALA A 50 -11.34 -1.38 1.41
N GLY A 51 -12.05 -0.72 2.34
CA GLY A 51 -11.46 -0.22 3.59
C GLY A 51 -10.93 -1.35 4.47
N LEU A 52 -11.67 -2.46 4.57
CA LEU A 52 -11.24 -3.66 5.30
C LEU A 52 -10.00 -4.28 4.66
N GLY A 53 -9.93 -4.33 3.33
CA GLY A 53 -8.75 -4.81 2.60
C GLY A 53 -7.50 -3.98 2.91
N VAL A 54 -7.58 -2.65 2.77
CA VAL A 54 -6.47 -1.73 3.08
C VAL A 54 -6.04 -1.85 4.54
N PHE A 55 -7.00 -1.84 5.47
CA PHE A 55 -6.71 -1.99 6.89
C PHE A 55 -6.01 -3.31 7.22
N THR A 56 -6.48 -4.42 6.64
CA THR A 56 -5.91 -5.75 6.86
C THR A 56 -4.48 -5.83 6.33
N THR A 57 -4.23 -5.31 5.14
CA THR A 57 -2.87 -5.25 4.54
C THR A 57 -1.92 -4.46 5.44
N ILE A 58 -2.32 -3.27 5.92
CA ILE A 58 -1.50 -2.46 6.82
C ILE A 58 -1.25 -3.18 8.14
N LEU A 59 -2.27 -3.83 8.71
CA LEU A 59 -2.17 -4.54 9.97
C LEU A 59 -1.22 -5.75 9.89
N ILE A 60 -1.32 -6.55 8.83
CA ILE A 60 -0.44 -7.71 8.61
C ILE A 60 1.01 -7.28 8.44
N ILE A 61 1.28 -6.23 7.65
CA ILE A 61 2.62 -5.67 7.48
C ILE A 61 3.14 -5.13 8.83
N SER A 62 2.29 -4.45 9.60
CA SER A 62 2.65 -3.91 10.91
C SER A 62 3.02 -5.01 11.92
N ILE A 63 2.29 -6.13 11.92
CA ILE A 63 2.62 -7.30 12.75
C ILE A 63 3.94 -7.93 12.29
N GLY A 64 4.14 -8.10 10.97
CA GLY A 64 5.38 -8.64 10.41
C GLY A 64 6.62 -7.82 10.76
N ILE A 65 6.52 -6.48 10.68
CA ILE A 65 7.60 -5.57 11.08
C ILE A 65 7.78 -5.57 12.60
N SER A 66 6.70 -5.61 13.38
CA SER A 66 6.76 -5.61 14.84
C SER A 66 7.42 -6.86 15.43
N ASN A 67 7.33 -7.99 14.71
CA ASN A 67 7.98 -9.26 15.07
C ASN A 67 9.41 -9.37 14.57
N PHE A 68 9.90 -8.39 13.81
CA PHE A 68 11.25 -8.41 13.28
C PHE A 68 12.27 -8.20 14.40
N ASP A 69 13.07 -9.23 14.69
CA ASP A 69 14.15 -9.14 15.66
C ASP A 69 15.47 -8.80 14.96
N SER A 70 16.01 -7.62 15.29
CA SER A 70 17.30 -7.15 14.79
C SER A 70 18.49 -8.01 15.24
N HIS A 71 18.32 -8.82 16.30
CA HIS A 71 19.37 -9.72 16.81
C HIS A 71 19.34 -11.10 16.14
N SER A 72 18.24 -11.45 15.48
CA SER A 72 18.03 -12.74 14.82
C SER A 72 17.42 -12.54 13.41
N ILE A 73 18.20 -11.86 12.56
CA ILE A 73 17.78 -11.47 11.20
C ILE A 73 17.45 -12.70 10.34
N GLU A 74 18.24 -13.78 10.41
CA GLU A 74 18.03 -15.00 9.63
C GLU A 74 16.67 -15.65 9.88
N SER A 75 16.18 -15.64 11.12
CA SER A 75 14.85 -16.16 11.47
C SER A 75 13.74 -15.16 11.18
N SER A 76 14.04 -13.86 11.22
CA SER A 76 13.03 -12.79 11.05
C SER A 76 12.71 -12.48 9.58
N ILE A 77 13.65 -12.68 8.66
CA ILE A 77 13.44 -12.42 7.22
C ILE A 77 12.32 -13.28 6.63
N PRO A 78 12.27 -14.61 6.84
CA PRO A 78 11.19 -15.45 6.32
C PRO A 78 9.81 -15.02 6.81
N ASP A 79 9.68 -14.66 8.10
CA ASP A 79 8.40 -14.22 8.68
C ASP A 79 7.96 -12.85 8.13
N LEU A 80 8.91 -11.93 7.93
CA LEU A 80 8.63 -10.65 7.28
C LEU A 80 8.17 -10.85 5.82
N LEU A 81 8.86 -11.69 5.05
CA LEU A 81 8.49 -12.00 3.67
C LEU A 81 7.12 -12.70 3.58
N ASN A 82 6.83 -13.61 4.51
CA ASN A 82 5.53 -14.26 4.61
C ASN A 82 4.43 -13.25 4.93
N SER A 83 4.66 -12.33 5.87
CA SER A 83 3.69 -11.26 6.18
C SER A 83 3.41 -10.39 4.96
N LEU A 84 4.45 -10.03 4.18
CA LEU A 84 4.31 -9.23 2.98
C LEU A 84 3.57 -9.99 1.87
N ALA A 85 3.90 -11.27 1.67
CA ALA A 85 3.24 -12.13 0.70
C ALA A 85 1.75 -12.30 1.02
N ILE A 86 1.40 -12.52 2.29
CA ILE A 86 0.00 -12.65 2.73
C ILE A 86 -0.73 -11.32 2.56
N ALA A 87 -0.10 -10.19 2.93
CA ALA A 87 -0.70 -8.87 2.77
C ALA A 87 -1.01 -8.54 1.29
N LEU A 88 -0.13 -8.97 0.37
CA LEU A 88 -0.32 -8.84 -1.08
C LEU A 88 -1.48 -9.73 -1.58
N ILE A 89 -1.48 -11.01 -1.22
CA ILE A 89 -2.56 -11.95 -1.57
C ILE A 89 -3.91 -11.43 -1.08
N PHE A 90 -3.95 -10.89 0.13
CA PHE A 90 -5.15 -10.35 0.73
C PHE A 90 -5.67 -9.11 -0.01
N GLY A 91 -4.77 -8.24 -0.48
CA GLY A 91 -5.10 -7.12 -1.34
C GLY A 91 -5.76 -7.58 -2.64
N PHE A 92 -5.20 -8.59 -3.30
CA PHE A 92 -5.78 -9.16 -4.52
C PHE A 92 -7.13 -9.81 -4.29
N ILE A 93 -7.30 -10.58 -3.21
CA ILE A 93 -8.58 -11.23 -2.89
C ILE A 93 -9.69 -10.18 -2.73
N ASN A 94 -9.44 -9.11 -1.97
CA ASN A 94 -10.45 -8.06 -1.78
C ASN A 94 -10.72 -7.28 -3.07
N LEU A 95 -9.70 -7.00 -3.88
CA LEU A 95 -9.86 -6.37 -5.19
C LEU A 95 -10.74 -7.23 -6.12
N ILE A 96 -10.47 -8.54 -6.19
CA ILE A 96 -11.25 -9.48 -6.99
C ILE A 96 -12.69 -9.56 -6.49
N LEU A 97 -12.92 -9.63 -5.17
CA LEU A 97 -14.27 -9.64 -4.61
C LEU A 97 -15.03 -8.35 -4.97
N ILE A 98 -14.39 -7.18 -4.92
CA ILE A 98 -15.00 -5.90 -5.32
C ILE A 98 -15.32 -5.89 -6.82
N LEU A 99 -14.42 -6.38 -7.67
CA LEU A 99 -14.63 -6.48 -9.10
C LEU A 99 -15.81 -7.42 -9.42
N ILE A 100 -15.90 -8.56 -8.75
CA ILE A 100 -17.01 -9.49 -8.90
C ILE A 100 -18.33 -8.84 -8.45
N LEU A 101 -18.35 -8.12 -7.32
CA LEU A 101 -19.57 -7.41 -6.89
C LEU A 101 -20.00 -6.36 -7.91
N ARG A 102 -19.06 -5.56 -8.43
CA ARG A 102 -19.36 -4.55 -9.47
C ARG A 102 -19.87 -5.21 -10.74
N PHE A 103 -19.28 -6.33 -11.14
CA PHE A 103 -19.74 -7.10 -12.30
C PHE A 103 -21.15 -7.66 -12.09
N LEU A 104 -21.42 -8.28 -10.95
CA LEU A 104 -22.73 -8.85 -10.63
C LEU A 104 -23.82 -7.77 -10.51
N ASN A 105 -23.52 -6.62 -9.89
CA ASN A 105 -24.45 -5.50 -9.82
C ASN A 105 -24.78 -4.93 -11.20
N ASN A 106 -23.80 -4.88 -12.11
CA ASN A 106 -24.03 -4.44 -13.48
C ASN A 106 -24.87 -5.45 -14.30
N CYS A 107 -24.88 -6.74 -13.94
CA CYS A 107 -25.71 -7.75 -14.59
C CYS A 107 -27.19 -7.73 -14.16
N GLU A 108 -27.55 -7.13 -13.01
CA GLU A 108 -28.96 -7.00 -12.60
C GLU A 108 -29.74 -5.93 -13.38
N VAL A 109 -29.03 -4.97 -14.00
CA VAL A 109 -29.62 -3.90 -14.81
C VAL A 109 -30.31 -4.45 -16.08
N GLU A 110 -29.90 -5.62 -16.58
CA GLU A 110 -30.49 -6.23 -17.79
C GLU A 110 -31.85 -6.93 -17.57
N LYS A 111 -32.36 -7.05 -16.34
CA LYS A 111 -33.64 -7.73 -16.07
C LYS A 111 -34.76 -6.79 -15.66
N LYS A 112 -35.22 -5.95 -16.60
CA LYS A 112 -36.64 -5.54 -16.74
C LYS A 112 -36.86 -4.84 -18.08
N PRO A 113 -37.43 -5.50 -19.11
CA PRO A 113 -37.93 -4.81 -20.28
C PRO A 113 -39.34 -4.28 -19.93
N GLY A 114 -39.39 -3.06 -19.40
CA GLY A 114 -40.60 -2.24 -19.48
C GLY A 114 -40.57 -1.49 -20.81
N ASN A 115 -41.61 -1.63 -21.62
CA ASN A 115 -41.77 -1.05 -22.96
C ASN A 115 -41.56 0.48 -23.01
N SER A 116 -40.33 0.96 -22.93
CA SER A 116 -39.95 2.26 -23.45
C SER A 116 -39.52 2.04 -24.90
N GLU A 117 -40.15 2.77 -25.83
CA GLU A 117 -39.67 2.80 -27.20
C GLU A 117 -38.19 3.17 -27.17
N ILE A 118 -37.34 2.33 -27.76
CA ILE A 118 -35.92 2.61 -27.92
C ILE A 118 -35.82 3.76 -28.92
N THR A 119 -35.82 4.99 -28.42
CA THR A 119 -35.66 6.20 -29.23
C THR A 119 -34.18 6.48 -29.46
N PRO A 120 -33.80 7.10 -30.60
CA PRO A 120 -32.43 7.58 -30.83
C PRO A 120 -31.92 8.46 -29.68
N THR A 121 -32.81 9.24 -29.06
CA THR A 121 -32.54 10.07 -27.89
C THR A 121 -32.16 9.24 -26.66
N ALA A 122 -32.88 8.14 -26.37
CA ALA A 122 -32.55 7.27 -25.24
C ALA A 122 -31.18 6.58 -25.43
N ILE A 123 -30.87 6.15 -26.66
CA ILE A 123 -29.54 5.59 -27.00
C ILE A 123 -28.45 6.64 -26.81
N TYR A 124 -28.67 7.87 -27.30
CA TYR A 124 -27.74 9.00 -27.15
C TYR A 124 -27.43 9.30 -25.67
N LEU A 125 -28.45 9.43 -24.84
CA LEU A 125 -28.30 9.72 -23.41
C LEU A 125 -27.55 8.61 -22.68
N THR A 126 -27.89 7.35 -22.97
CA THR A 126 -27.23 6.19 -22.36
C THR A 126 -25.73 6.13 -22.72
N LEU A 127 -25.38 6.35 -23.99
CA LEU A 127 -23.98 6.38 -24.43
C LEU A 127 -23.18 7.52 -23.77
N ARG A 128 -23.82 8.69 -23.60
CA ARG A 128 -23.21 9.84 -22.93
C ARG A 128 -23.00 9.60 -21.43
N GLU A 129 -23.97 9.01 -20.74
CA GLU A 129 -23.83 8.60 -19.33
C GLU A 129 -22.71 7.58 -19.14
N ILE A 130 -22.57 6.59 -20.03
CA ILE A 130 -21.47 5.61 -19.98
C ILE A 130 -20.11 6.31 -20.16
N SER A 131 -20.02 7.26 -21.11
CA SER A 131 -18.78 8.02 -21.37
C SER A 131 -18.37 8.90 -20.18
N THR A 132 -19.34 9.55 -19.54
CA THR A 132 -19.10 10.42 -18.37
C THR A 132 -18.73 9.59 -17.15
N PHE A 133 -19.40 8.45 -16.91
CA PHE A 133 -19.04 7.50 -15.87
C PHE A 133 -17.59 7.03 -15.99
N ASN A 134 -17.15 6.63 -17.19
CA ASN A 134 -15.78 6.17 -17.43
C ASN A 134 -14.74 7.27 -17.12
N ASN A 135 -15.01 8.52 -17.53
CA ASN A 135 -14.13 9.66 -17.29
C ASN A 135 -14.07 10.09 -15.82
N VAL A 136 -15.20 10.08 -15.10
CA VAL A 136 -15.30 10.55 -13.71
C VAL A 136 -14.88 9.48 -12.69
N THR A 137 -15.08 8.19 -12.98
CA THR A 137 -14.82 7.12 -11.99
C THR A 137 -13.65 6.21 -12.33
N GLN A 138 -13.51 5.73 -13.57
CA GLN A 138 -12.47 4.75 -13.90
C GLN A 138 -11.09 5.41 -14.07
N LYS A 139 -11.03 6.56 -14.77
CA LYS A 139 -9.76 7.26 -15.04
C LYS A 139 -9.04 7.73 -13.76
N PRO A 140 -9.70 8.34 -12.76
CA PRO A 140 -9.04 8.73 -11.51
C PRO A 140 -8.57 7.52 -10.70
N LEU A 141 -9.32 6.41 -10.73
CA LEU A 141 -8.95 5.17 -10.05
C LEU A 141 -7.66 4.57 -10.64
N LEU A 142 -7.55 4.49 -11.98
CA LEU A 142 -6.33 4.00 -12.63
C LEU A 142 -5.15 4.93 -12.36
N ASN A 143 -5.34 6.25 -12.40
CA ASN A 143 -4.29 7.21 -12.06
C ASN A 143 -3.80 7.04 -10.62
N SER A 144 -4.72 6.78 -9.68
CA SER A 144 -4.36 6.48 -8.29
C SER A 144 -3.51 5.21 -8.17
N ILE A 145 -3.82 4.17 -8.95
CA ILE A 145 -3.04 2.92 -8.95
C ILE A 145 -1.64 3.17 -9.53
N PHE A 146 -1.53 3.96 -10.60
CA PHE A 146 -0.25 4.38 -11.18
C PHE A 146 0.65 5.10 -10.16
N GLU A 147 0.11 6.07 -9.43
CA GLU A 147 0.87 6.78 -8.41
C GLU A 147 1.32 5.86 -7.26
N GLN A 148 0.49 4.90 -6.85
CA GLN A 148 0.90 3.93 -5.83
C GLN A 148 2.04 3.02 -6.31
N LEU A 149 2.00 2.56 -7.56
CA LEU A 149 3.09 1.76 -8.14
C LEU A 149 4.39 2.58 -8.21
N ARG A 150 4.30 3.86 -8.58
CA ARG A 150 5.46 4.79 -8.62
C ARG A 150 6.08 4.98 -7.24
N LEU A 151 5.26 5.23 -6.21
CA LEU A 151 5.72 5.41 -4.83
C LEU A 151 6.36 4.12 -4.27
N SER A 152 5.82 2.96 -4.62
CA SER A 152 6.38 1.66 -4.24
C SER A 152 7.79 1.45 -4.81
N GLN A 153 8.03 1.85 -6.06
CA GLN A 153 9.37 1.83 -6.68
C GLN A 153 10.36 2.75 -5.95
N GLU A 154 9.96 4.00 -5.68
CA GLU A 154 10.82 4.97 -4.99
C GLU A 154 11.23 4.49 -3.60
N ASN A 155 10.30 3.89 -2.85
CA ASN A 155 10.56 3.32 -1.54
C ASN A 155 11.49 2.10 -1.63
N THR A 156 11.31 1.24 -2.63
CA THR A 156 12.21 0.09 -2.87
C THR A 156 13.63 0.56 -3.15
N GLN A 157 13.79 1.61 -3.96
CA GLN A 157 15.09 2.19 -4.28
C GLN A 157 15.77 2.84 -3.06
N ARG A 158 15.02 3.57 -2.24
CA ARG A 158 15.52 4.10 -0.95
C ARG A 158 16.00 3.01 0.00
N ILE A 159 15.27 1.89 0.11
CA ILE A 159 15.67 0.77 0.97
C ILE A 159 17.01 0.20 0.53
N LEU A 160 17.25 0.11 -0.79
CA LEU A 160 18.51 -0.39 -1.35
C LEU A 160 19.67 0.58 -1.10
N GLU A 161 19.45 1.88 -1.25
CA GLU A 161 20.46 2.92 -0.95
C GLU A 161 20.90 2.90 0.52
N LEU A 162 19.96 2.66 1.45
CA LEU A 162 20.24 2.59 2.89
C LEU A 162 21.06 1.35 3.29
N GLN A 163 21.07 0.28 2.48
CA GLN A 163 21.77 -0.97 2.79
C GLN A 163 23.22 -1.02 2.30
N GLY A 164 23.54 -0.34 1.18
CA GLY A 164 24.76 -0.62 0.42
C GLY A 164 26.09 -0.12 0.99
N ILE A 165 26.12 0.92 1.84
CA ILE A 165 27.36 1.68 2.07
C ILE A 165 27.95 1.50 3.48
N ASP A 166 27.12 1.35 4.51
CA ASP A 166 27.58 1.49 5.90
C ASP A 166 27.97 0.14 6.56
N ILE A 167 27.25 -0.93 6.23
CA ILE A 167 27.45 -2.25 6.87
C ILE A 167 28.64 -2.98 6.26
N SER A 168 28.78 -2.99 4.93
CA SER A 168 29.88 -3.66 4.22
C SER A 168 31.26 -3.16 4.68
N LYS A 169 31.44 -1.83 4.70
CA LYS A 169 32.70 -1.21 5.12
C LYS A 169 33.02 -1.49 6.59
N LYS A 170 32.02 -1.48 7.48
CA LYS A 170 32.22 -1.78 8.90
C LYS A 170 32.64 -3.23 9.13
N ILE A 171 32.05 -4.19 8.40
CA ILE A 171 32.40 -5.62 8.50
C ILE A 171 33.83 -5.87 8.00
N GLU A 172 34.22 -5.25 6.89
CA GLU A 172 35.57 -5.36 6.34
C GLU A 172 36.63 -4.78 7.30
N LEU A 173 36.36 -3.59 7.85
CA LEU A 173 37.24 -2.94 8.83
C LEU A 173 37.40 -3.80 10.09
N LEU A 174 36.31 -4.38 10.60
CA LEU A 174 36.34 -5.27 11.76
C LEU A 174 37.16 -6.54 11.48
N SER A 175 36.98 -7.13 10.28
CA SER A 175 37.74 -8.31 9.85
C SER A 175 39.24 -8.03 9.80
N ASN A 176 39.64 -6.90 9.23
CA ASN A 176 41.04 -6.51 9.11
C ASN A 176 41.67 -6.29 10.49
N ILE A 177 40.96 -5.61 11.40
CA ILE A 177 41.41 -5.40 12.78
C ILE A 177 41.62 -6.73 13.51
N ILE A 178 40.67 -7.67 13.40
CA ILE A 178 40.76 -8.98 14.06
C ILE A 178 41.95 -9.79 13.55
N THR A 179 42.20 -9.80 12.23
CA THR A 179 43.35 -10.49 11.64
C THR A 179 44.68 -9.93 12.16
N ILE A 180 44.82 -8.60 12.19
CA ILE A 180 46.02 -7.93 12.72
C ILE A 180 46.25 -8.29 14.20
N LEU A 181 45.20 -8.33 15.01
CA LEU A 181 45.31 -8.70 16.43
C LEU A 181 45.79 -10.14 16.62
N ILE A 182 45.34 -11.08 15.78
CA ILE A 182 45.77 -12.48 15.82
C ILE A 182 47.24 -12.63 15.39
N GLU A 183 47.65 -11.96 14.31
CA GLU A 183 49.03 -11.97 13.82
C GLU A 183 50.02 -11.37 14.83
N ASN A 184 49.62 -10.29 15.50
CA ASN A 184 50.43 -9.71 16.57
C ASN A 184 50.54 -10.67 17.77
N SER A 185 49.44 -11.32 18.15
CA SER A 185 49.43 -12.31 19.24
C SER A 185 50.35 -13.51 18.92
N SER A 186 50.31 -14.04 17.71
CA SER A 186 51.17 -15.17 17.31
C SER A 186 52.65 -14.77 17.25
N SER A 187 52.96 -13.55 16.80
CA SER A 187 54.31 -13.00 16.77
C SER A 187 54.91 -12.84 18.17
N ILE A 188 54.11 -12.35 19.14
CA ILE A 188 54.51 -12.26 20.55
C ILE A 188 54.84 -13.65 21.11
N LYS A 189 54.03 -14.65 20.81
CA LYS A 189 54.23 -16.04 21.26
C LYS A 189 55.49 -16.68 20.67
N GLN A 190 55.80 -16.41 19.40
CA GLN A 190 57.06 -16.86 18.79
C GLN A 190 58.27 -16.21 19.45
N MET A 191 58.19 -14.92 19.74
CA MET A 191 59.25 -14.18 20.43
C MET A 191 59.53 -14.78 21.81
N GLU A 192 58.49 -15.13 22.55
CA GLU A 192 58.61 -15.82 23.85
C GLU A 192 59.36 -17.17 23.73
N ILE A 193 59.01 -17.99 22.73
CA ILE A 193 59.66 -19.29 22.48
C ILE A 193 61.16 -19.11 22.16
N GLU A 194 61.51 -18.16 21.29
CA GLU A 194 62.90 -17.89 20.92
C GLU A 194 63.70 -17.32 22.11
N ILE A 195 63.09 -16.45 22.91
CA ILE A 195 63.67 -15.94 24.15
C ILE A 195 63.97 -17.11 25.12
N ASN A 196 63.00 -17.99 25.35
CA ASN A 196 63.14 -19.17 26.21
C ASN A 196 64.24 -20.12 25.71
N LYS A 197 64.33 -20.34 24.41
CA LYS A 197 65.36 -21.18 23.79
C LYS A 197 66.75 -20.57 23.97
N GLY A 198 66.92 -19.29 23.68
CA GLY A 198 68.17 -18.56 23.89
C GLY A 198 68.62 -18.59 25.35
N PHE A 199 67.67 -18.53 26.30
CA PHE A 199 67.99 -18.66 27.72
C PHE A 199 68.46 -20.06 28.12
N ASN A 200 67.79 -21.11 27.64
CA ASN A 200 68.21 -22.48 27.93
C ASN A 200 69.61 -22.75 27.35
N GLU A 201 69.91 -22.24 26.16
CA GLU A 201 71.23 -22.34 25.54
C GLU A 201 72.29 -21.57 26.34
N LEU A 202 71.99 -20.34 26.79
CA LEU A 202 72.87 -19.53 27.64
C LEU A 202 73.13 -20.20 28.99
N SER A 203 72.09 -20.75 29.63
CA SER A 203 72.20 -21.46 30.92
C SER A 203 73.06 -22.72 30.81
N ASN A 204 73.03 -23.41 29.66
CA ASN A 204 73.81 -24.62 29.42
C ASN A 204 75.26 -24.33 29.00
N GLY A 205 75.53 -23.16 28.40
CA GLY A 205 76.87 -22.78 27.92
C GLY A 205 77.76 -22.06 28.95
N LEU A 206 77.23 -21.70 30.12
CA LEU A 206 77.97 -20.97 31.15
C LEU A 206 78.75 -21.91 32.09
N ASP A 207 80.05 -22.07 31.82
CA ASP A 207 80.97 -22.85 32.65
C ASP A 207 81.71 -21.97 33.71
N ASN A 208 81.43 -22.28 34.98
CA ASN A 208 82.21 -22.10 36.22
C ASN A 208 82.84 -20.76 36.68
N ASN A 209 82.87 -19.66 35.91
CA ASN A 209 83.58 -18.43 36.33
C ASN A 209 82.71 -17.17 36.57
N ILE A 210 81.39 -17.28 36.56
CA ILE A 210 80.48 -16.18 36.92
C ILE A 210 79.76 -16.55 38.22
N LYS A 211 79.71 -15.62 39.19
CA LYS A 211 79.06 -15.85 40.49
C LYS A 211 77.60 -16.27 40.26
N LYS A 212 77.33 -17.54 40.54
CA LYS A 212 76.03 -18.23 40.38
C LYS A 212 74.83 -17.39 40.86
N THR A 213 75.01 -16.60 41.92
CA THR A 213 73.99 -15.71 42.51
C THR A 213 73.56 -14.51 41.65
N ASP A 214 74.42 -13.96 40.80
CA ASP A 214 74.05 -12.83 39.93
C ASP A 214 73.33 -13.33 38.67
N ILE A 215 73.72 -14.50 38.16
CA ILE A 215 73.00 -15.22 37.09
C ILE A 215 71.62 -15.64 37.57
N GLU A 216 71.50 -16.21 38.78
CA GLU A 216 70.20 -16.61 39.35
C GLU A 216 69.24 -15.41 39.52
N LYS A 217 69.74 -14.21 39.87
CA LYS A 217 68.92 -12.99 39.95
C LYS A 217 68.47 -12.50 38.57
N ILE A 218 69.37 -12.51 37.59
CA ILE A 218 69.05 -12.15 36.20
C ILE A 218 68.01 -13.12 35.63
N CYS A 219 68.23 -14.43 35.80
CA CYS A 219 67.27 -15.46 35.42
C CYS A 219 65.92 -15.24 36.10
N LYS A 220 65.87 -14.89 37.39
CA LYS A 220 64.61 -14.64 38.11
C LYS A 220 63.85 -13.42 37.58
N VAL A 221 64.53 -12.28 37.35
CA VAL A 221 63.90 -11.08 36.77
C VAL A 221 63.37 -11.37 35.37
N LEU A 222 64.11 -12.16 34.58
CA LEU A 222 63.69 -12.53 33.24
C LEU A 222 62.56 -13.56 33.25
N GLN A 223 62.54 -14.48 34.22
CA GLN A 223 61.40 -15.38 34.46
C GLN A 223 60.15 -14.58 34.84
N ASP A 224 60.29 -13.55 35.68
CA ASP A 224 59.19 -12.66 36.06
C ASP A 224 58.68 -11.86 34.84
N ILE A 225 59.58 -11.41 33.94
CA ILE A 225 59.22 -10.77 32.67
C ILE A 225 58.51 -11.76 31.74
N ILE A 226 58.98 -13.01 31.64
CA ILE A 226 58.31 -14.06 30.85
C ILE A 226 56.93 -14.32 31.41
N VAL A 227 56.75 -14.47 32.73
CA VAL A 227 55.44 -14.65 33.37
C VAL A 227 54.52 -13.45 33.11
N GLN A 228 55.05 -12.22 33.11
CA GLN A 228 54.27 -11.02 32.76
C GLN A 228 53.89 -11.01 31.28
N ILE A 229 54.80 -11.35 30.36
CA ILE A 229 54.51 -11.50 28.93
C ILE A 229 53.48 -12.60 28.72
N ASP A 230 53.60 -13.73 29.41
CA ASP A 230 52.70 -14.87 29.31
C ASP A 230 51.32 -14.51 29.86
N SER A 231 51.22 -13.69 30.91
CA SER A 231 49.93 -13.12 31.39
C SER A 231 49.27 -12.13 30.42
N ILE A 232 50.05 -11.46 29.57
CA ILE A 232 49.58 -10.55 28.51
C ILE A 232 49.24 -11.34 27.23
N SER A 233 49.99 -12.40 26.96
CA SER A 233 49.77 -13.37 25.88
C SER A 233 48.65 -14.35 26.21
N ASP A 234 48.27 -14.44 27.50
CA ASP A 234 47.50 -15.55 28.00
C ASP A 234 46.17 -15.62 27.26
N ASN A 235 46.05 -16.78 26.66
CA ASN A 235 45.05 -17.40 25.82
C ASN A 235 43.61 -16.88 25.87
N GLU A 236 43.15 -16.07 26.82
CA GLU A 236 41.78 -15.53 26.84
C GLU A 236 41.50 -14.60 25.66
N LEU A 237 42.39 -13.66 25.32
CA LEU A 237 42.16 -12.78 24.18
C LEU A 237 42.21 -13.57 22.87
N THR A 238 43.20 -14.45 22.70
CA THR A 238 43.34 -15.29 21.50
C THR A 238 42.20 -16.29 21.37
N LYS A 239 41.76 -16.93 22.47
CA LYS A 239 40.56 -17.80 22.49
C LYS A 239 39.28 -17.01 22.25
N SER A 240 39.16 -15.79 22.78
CA SER A 240 38.02 -14.90 22.53
C SER A 240 37.97 -14.47 21.06
N LEU A 241 39.11 -14.11 20.47
CA LEU A 241 39.20 -13.79 19.04
C LEU A 241 38.92 -15.02 18.15
N GLN A 242 39.42 -16.20 18.53
CA GLN A 242 39.12 -17.45 17.84
C GLN A 242 37.66 -17.89 17.97
N THR A 243 37.00 -17.57 19.08
CA THR A 243 35.56 -17.84 19.25
C THR A 243 34.69 -16.83 18.50
N VAL A 244 35.15 -15.59 18.27
CA VAL A 244 34.44 -14.56 17.48
C VAL A 244 34.58 -14.79 15.95
N MET A 245 35.69 -15.37 15.50
CA MET A 245 35.98 -15.66 14.08
C MET A 245 34.86 -16.38 13.31
N PRO A 246 34.26 -17.47 13.82
CA PRO A 246 33.13 -18.15 13.16
C PRO A 246 31.92 -17.23 12.97
N TYR A 247 31.60 -16.40 13.96
CA TYR A 247 30.49 -15.44 13.87
C TYR A 247 30.77 -14.36 12.84
N LEU A 248 32.00 -13.84 12.78
CA LEU A 248 32.40 -12.88 11.76
C LEU A 248 32.31 -13.49 10.35
N LYS A 249 32.74 -14.75 10.19
CA LYS A 249 32.66 -15.47 8.91
C LYS A 249 31.21 -15.71 8.48
N ASN A 250 30.34 -16.09 9.41
CA ASN A 250 28.90 -16.21 9.14
C ASN A 250 28.30 -14.86 8.73
N LEU A 251 28.67 -13.78 9.43
CA LEU A 251 28.20 -12.43 9.12
C LEU A 251 28.68 -11.95 7.74
N GLN A 252 29.93 -12.27 7.35
CA GLN A 252 30.46 -12.03 6.00
C GLN A 252 29.71 -12.85 4.94
N GLN A 253 29.40 -14.11 5.24
CA GLN A 253 28.67 -14.98 4.32
C GLN A 253 27.23 -14.51 4.13
N LEU A 254 26.53 -14.16 5.22
CA LEU A 254 25.21 -13.53 5.22
C LEU A 254 25.20 -12.25 4.40
N HIS A 255 26.20 -11.39 4.61
CA HIS A 255 26.36 -10.16 3.86
C HIS A 255 26.62 -10.42 2.36
N ALA A 256 27.46 -11.40 2.03
CA ALA A 256 27.70 -11.79 0.63
C ALA A 256 26.45 -12.40 -0.03
N GLN A 257 25.66 -13.19 0.71
CA GLN A 257 24.39 -13.73 0.25
C GLN A 257 23.36 -12.62 0.04
N ALA A 258 23.24 -11.69 0.98
CA ALA A 258 22.43 -10.49 0.87
C ALA A 258 22.80 -9.68 -0.39
N ASN A 259 24.07 -9.34 -0.58
CA ASN A 259 24.55 -8.59 -1.73
C ASN A 259 24.32 -9.28 -3.09
N ASN A 260 24.20 -10.61 -3.11
CA ASN A 260 23.87 -11.34 -4.34
C ASN A 260 22.36 -11.55 -4.54
N THR A 261 21.57 -11.49 -3.47
CA THR A 261 20.14 -11.80 -3.50
C THR A 261 19.30 -10.54 -3.67
N PHE A 262 19.64 -9.45 -2.98
CA PHE A 262 18.93 -8.17 -3.08
C PHE A 262 18.86 -7.61 -4.52
N PRO A 263 19.95 -7.62 -5.33
CA PRO A 263 19.86 -7.17 -6.72
C PRO A 263 18.94 -8.04 -7.60
N LYS A 264 18.79 -9.33 -7.27
CA LYS A 264 17.85 -10.22 -7.98
C LYS A 264 16.41 -9.90 -7.61
N ILE A 265 16.14 -9.66 -6.31
CA ILE A 265 14.83 -9.23 -5.82
C ILE A 265 14.46 -7.87 -6.43
N GLU A 266 15.38 -6.90 -6.42
CA GLU A 266 15.23 -5.60 -7.05
C GLU A 266 14.87 -5.74 -8.53
N LYS A 267 15.63 -6.55 -9.27
CA LYS A 267 15.37 -6.81 -10.69
C LYS A 267 13.97 -7.38 -10.91
N SER A 268 13.58 -8.42 -10.16
CA SER A 268 12.26 -9.04 -10.30
C SER A 268 11.12 -8.08 -9.93
N LEU A 269 11.27 -7.27 -8.88
CA LEU A 269 10.29 -6.26 -8.50
C LEU A 269 10.17 -5.15 -9.56
N THR A 270 11.31 -4.76 -10.14
CA THR A 270 11.35 -3.76 -11.22
C THR A 270 10.63 -4.28 -12.47
N GLU A 271 10.95 -5.50 -12.90
CA GLU A 271 10.31 -6.17 -14.05
C GLU A 271 8.80 -6.33 -13.84
N LEU A 272 8.38 -6.77 -12.64
CA LEU A 272 6.95 -6.89 -12.28
C LEU A 272 6.25 -5.53 -12.36
N THR A 273 6.84 -4.50 -11.76
CA THR A 273 6.21 -3.17 -11.71
C THR A 273 6.14 -2.53 -13.08
N GLN A 274 7.18 -2.67 -13.91
CA GLN A 274 7.16 -2.22 -15.31
C GLN A 274 6.09 -2.96 -16.11
N GLY A 275 5.97 -4.28 -15.94
CA GLY A 275 4.92 -5.07 -16.59
C GLY A 275 3.52 -4.60 -16.19
N MET A 276 3.30 -4.31 -14.91
CA MET A 276 2.02 -3.78 -14.42
C MET A 276 1.73 -2.37 -14.96
N GLN A 277 2.73 -1.48 -14.99
CA GLN A 277 2.59 -0.15 -15.58
C GLN A 277 2.21 -0.24 -17.06
N GLN A 278 2.86 -1.13 -17.82
CA GLN A 278 2.53 -1.33 -19.23
C GLN A 278 1.08 -1.80 -19.43
N VAL A 279 0.64 -2.82 -18.68
CA VAL A 279 -0.74 -3.32 -18.78
C VAL A 279 -1.77 -2.26 -18.41
N LEU A 280 -1.49 -1.45 -17.37
CA LEU A 280 -2.36 -0.34 -16.99
C LEU A 280 -2.40 0.75 -18.07
N GLN A 281 -1.26 1.03 -18.71
CA GLN A 281 -1.16 2.00 -19.80
C GLN A 281 -1.97 1.55 -21.02
N ASP A 282 -1.80 0.30 -21.43
CA ASP A 282 -2.52 -0.29 -22.58
C ASP A 282 -4.04 -0.27 -22.32
N ASN A 283 -4.45 -0.58 -21.08
CA ASN A 283 -5.86 -0.53 -20.70
C ASN A 283 -6.42 0.91 -20.65
N LEU A 284 -5.62 1.90 -20.24
CA LEU A 284 -6.02 3.31 -20.31
C LEU A 284 -6.22 3.75 -21.76
N GLU A 285 -5.29 3.43 -22.64
CA GLU A 285 -5.40 3.77 -24.07
C GLU A 285 -6.64 3.11 -24.70
N LEU A 286 -6.89 1.84 -24.39
CA LEU A 286 -8.09 1.13 -24.85
C LEU A 286 -9.37 1.78 -24.32
N LEU A 287 -9.38 2.20 -23.06
CA LEU A 287 -10.52 2.90 -22.44
C LEU A 287 -10.74 4.28 -23.09
N GLU A 288 -9.68 5.06 -23.32
CA GLU A 288 -9.76 6.36 -23.98
C GLU A 288 -10.32 6.23 -25.40
N ASN A 289 -9.79 5.30 -26.19
CA ASN A 289 -10.30 5.00 -27.54
C ASN A 289 -11.77 4.55 -27.50
N SER A 290 -12.16 3.72 -26.53
CA SER A 290 -13.54 3.27 -26.37
C SER A 290 -14.48 4.43 -26.00
N VAL A 291 -14.05 5.33 -25.13
CA VAL A 291 -14.83 6.51 -24.71
C VAL A 291 -14.99 7.47 -25.88
N GLU A 292 -13.92 7.73 -26.63
CA GLU A 292 -13.95 8.57 -27.83
C GLU A 292 -14.90 7.99 -28.89
N THR A 293 -14.81 6.68 -29.15
CA THR A 293 -15.73 5.99 -30.07
C THR A 293 -17.19 6.09 -29.62
N GLN A 294 -17.46 5.94 -28.31
CA GLN A 294 -18.81 6.06 -27.77
C GLN A 294 -19.37 7.49 -27.87
N LEU A 295 -18.51 8.50 -27.67
CA LEU A 295 -18.86 9.91 -27.86
C LEU A 295 -19.15 10.22 -29.34
N ASP A 296 -18.31 9.75 -30.26
CA ASP A 296 -18.52 9.92 -31.70
C ASP A 296 -19.82 9.25 -32.18
N MET A 297 -20.11 8.04 -31.69
CA MET A 297 -21.37 7.36 -31.98
C MET A 297 -22.58 8.10 -31.40
N ALA A 298 -22.46 8.63 -30.17
CA ALA A 298 -23.51 9.44 -29.57
C ALA A 298 -23.75 10.71 -30.41
N GLU A 299 -22.69 11.41 -30.80
CA GLU A 299 -22.77 12.59 -31.68
C GLU A 299 -23.44 12.25 -33.02
N ALA A 300 -23.15 11.08 -33.59
CA ALA A 300 -23.71 10.62 -34.87
C ALA A 300 -25.18 10.17 -34.81
N ILE A 301 -25.67 9.72 -33.65
CA ILE A 301 -27.05 9.26 -33.42
C ILE A 301 -27.92 10.38 -32.81
N LYS A 302 -27.34 11.56 -32.58
CA LYS A 302 -28.07 12.75 -32.13
C LYS A 302 -29.36 12.94 -32.96
N PRO A 303 -30.55 12.97 -32.35
CA PRO A 303 -31.81 13.00 -33.09
C PRO A 303 -31.87 14.17 -34.08
N SER A 304 -32.32 13.91 -35.31
CA SER A 304 -32.60 14.95 -36.31
C SER A 304 -33.69 15.91 -35.80
N GLU A 305 -33.41 17.20 -35.97
CA GLU A 305 -34.08 18.46 -35.56
C GLU A 305 -35.60 18.57 -35.34
N ASP A 306 -36.44 17.53 -35.47
CA ASP A 306 -37.89 17.71 -35.69
C ASP A 306 -38.83 17.40 -34.49
N SER A 307 -38.39 17.38 -33.23
CA SER A 307 -39.38 17.34 -32.12
C SER A 307 -39.05 18.09 -30.84
N GLU A 308 -37.88 18.73 -30.72
CA GLU A 308 -37.54 19.58 -29.59
C GLU A 308 -37.15 20.96 -30.09
N SER A 309 -37.82 22.00 -29.59
CA SER A 309 -37.52 23.38 -29.99
C SER A 309 -36.03 23.69 -29.79
N GLU A 310 -35.39 24.39 -30.73
CA GLU A 310 -33.99 24.84 -30.58
C GLU A 310 -33.76 25.60 -29.26
N GLU A 311 -34.80 26.26 -28.76
CA GLU A 311 -34.81 26.89 -27.45
C GLU A 311 -34.65 25.88 -26.31
N PHE A 312 -35.36 24.75 -26.35
CA PHE A 312 -35.22 23.68 -25.34
C PHE A 312 -33.79 23.15 -25.31
N LYS A 313 -33.21 22.82 -26.48
CA LYS A 313 -31.83 22.31 -26.56
C LYS A 313 -30.82 23.31 -26.00
N SER A 314 -30.94 24.59 -26.38
CA SER A 314 -30.07 25.65 -25.90
C SER A 314 -30.12 25.75 -24.37
N VAL A 315 -31.33 25.81 -23.82
CA VAL A 315 -31.54 25.96 -22.38
C VAL A 315 -31.13 24.68 -21.62
N TYR A 316 -31.36 23.50 -22.20
CA TYR A 316 -30.91 22.22 -21.67
C TYR A 316 -29.39 22.20 -21.49
N TYR A 317 -28.62 22.50 -22.55
CA TYR A 317 -27.16 22.52 -22.45
C TYR A 317 -26.65 23.57 -21.46
N GLN A 318 -27.31 24.73 -21.39
CA GLN A 318 -26.98 25.76 -20.41
C GLN A 318 -27.20 25.27 -18.96
N ALA A 319 -28.26 24.51 -18.70
CA ALA A 319 -28.55 23.96 -17.37
C ALA A 319 -27.45 23.00 -16.90
N PHE A 320 -27.08 22.04 -17.72
CA PHE A 320 -26.05 21.05 -17.37
C PHE A 320 -24.66 21.68 -17.27
N ASN A 321 -24.29 22.57 -18.19
CA ASN A 321 -22.99 23.26 -18.13
C ASN A 321 -22.86 24.12 -16.86
N ALA A 322 -23.94 24.81 -16.45
CA ALA A 322 -23.96 25.59 -15.22
C ALA A 322 -23.87 24.68 -13.98
N MET A 323 -24.57 23.54 -13.98
CA MET A 323 -24.50 22.55 -12.90
C MET A 323 -23.07 21.97 -12.76
N ASP A 324 -22.45 21.56 -13.86
CA ASP A 324 -21.07 21.03 -13.90
C ASP A 324 -20.03 22.06 -13.45
N SER A 325 -20.30 23.34 -13.70
CA SER A 325 -19.45 24.47 -13.30
C SER A 325 -19.67 24.90 -11.83
N GLY A 326 -20.64 24.29 -11.13
CA GLY A 326 -21.00 24.64 -9.76
C GLY A 326 -21.85 25.91 -9.62
N GLU A 327 -22.34 26.47 -10.74
CA GLU A 327 -23.21 27.65 -10.81
C GLU A 327 -24.68 27.26 -10.58
N TYR A 328 -24.96 26.65 -9.43
CA TYR A 328 -26.24 25.97 -9.17
C TYR A 328 -27.48 26.88 -9.29
N GLN A 329 -27.37 28.17 -8.96
CA GLN A 329 -28.48 29.11 -9.08
C GLN A 329 -28.86 29.38 -10.56
N ASP A 330 -27.86 29.47 -11.42
CA ASP A 330 -28.06 29.64 -12.86
C ASP A 330 -28.55 28.32 -13.47
N ALA A 331 -28.00 27.18 -13.03
CA ALA A 331 -28.49 25.86 -13.40
C ALA A 331 -29.99 25.69 -13.09
N ILE A 332 -30.45 26.08 -11.90
CA ILE A 332 -31.87 26.05 -11.52
C ILE A 332 -32.73 26.89 -12.48
N THR A 333 -32.22 28.06 -12.89
CA THR A 333 -32.93 28.96 -13.81
C THR A 333 -33.10 28.31 -15.18
N TYR A 334 -32.02 27.72 -15.71
CA TYR A 334 -32.06 26.99 -16.97
C TYR A 334 -32.90 25.71 -16.89
N PHE A 335 -32.79 24.93 -15.81
CA PHE A 335 -33.65 23.75 -15.60
C PHE A 335 -35.13 24.14 -15.56
N SER A 336 -35.48 25.23 -14.86
CA SER A 336 -36.86 25.74 -14.82
C SER A 336 -37.38 26.04 -16.23
N ARG A 337 -36.55 26.72 -17.03
CA ARG A 337 -36.90 27.05 -18.42
C ARG A 337 -36.97 25.80 -19.31
N ALA A 338 -36.12 24.80 -19.09
CA ALA A 338 -36.18 23.53 -19.80
C ALA A 338 -37.47 22.75 -19.46
N ILE A 339 -37.86 22.72 -18.18
CA ILE A 339 -39.10 22.07 -17.71
C ILE A 339 -40.35 22.75 -18.29
N GLU A 340 -40.36 24.08 -18.43
CA GLU A 340 -41.45 24.80 -19.09
C GLU A 340 -41.62 24.40 -20.57
N LEU A 341 -40.51 24.13 -21.24
CA LEU A 341 -40.48 23.78 -22.66
C LEU A 341 -40.74 22.28 -22.90
N ASN A 342 -40.36 21.41 -21.97
CA ASN A 342 -40.68 19.98 -21.96
C ASN A 342 -40.92 19.47 -20.53
N SER A 343 -42.20 19.38 -20.14
CA SER A 343 -42.59 19.07 -18.77
C SER A 343 -42.62 17.57 -18.43
N GLN A 344 -42.25 16.67 -19.37
CA GLN A 344 -42.37 15.22 -19.18
C GLN A 344 -41.03 14.52 -18.91
N GLU A 345 -39.93 15.26 -18.81
CA GLU A 345 -38.61 14.67 -18.59
C GLU A 345 -38.24 14.67 -17.10
N PHE A 346 -38.27 13.48 -16.47
CA PHE A 346 -37.95 13.34 -15.05
C PHE A 346 -36.51 13.75 -14.73
N SER A 347 -35.58 13.63 -15.68
CA SER A 347 -34.16 13.97 -15.52
C SER A 347 -33.97 15.45 -15.19
N LEU A 348 -34.77 16.34 -15.78
CA LEU A 348 -34.69 17.79 -15.55
C LEU A 348 -35.15 18.16 -14.14
N LEU A 349 -36.27 17.59 -13.71
CA LEU A 349 -36.78 17.75 -12.34
C LEU A 349 -35.81 17.15 -11.33
N TYR A 350 -35.25 15.99 -11.63
CA TYR A 350 -34.28 15.32 -10.76
C TYR A 350 -33.01 16.19 -10.59
N ASN A 351 -32.38 16.62 -11.67
CA ASN A 351 -31.17 17.45 -11.60
C ASN A 351 -31.43 18.85 -10.99
N GLN A 352 -32.61 19.42 -11.24
CA GLN A 352 -33.03 20.64 -10.56
C GLN A 352 -33.16 20.43 -9.03
N SER A 353 -33.70 19.29 -8.61
CA SER A 353 -33.81 18.95 -7.19
C SER A 353 -32.44 18.75 -6.53
N CYS A 354 -31.47 18.17 -7.25
CA CYS A 354 -30.07 18.10 -6.84
C CYS A 354 -29.48 19.50 -6.64
N CYS A 355 -29.68 20.41 -7.60
CA CYS A 355 -29.20 21.79 -7.48
C CYS A 355 -29.80 22.51 -6.26
N TYR A 356 -31.10 22.36 -5.99
CA TYR A 356 -31.74 22.92 -4.79
C TYR A 356 -31.15 22.33 -3.50
N ALA A 357 -30.89 21.02 -3.45
CA ALA A 357 -30.27 20.37 -2.30
C ALA A 357 -28.84 20.89 -2.05
N LEU A 358 -28.06 21.10 -3.12
CA LEU A 358 -26.69 21.62 -3.05
C LEU A 358 -26.63 23.05 -2.52
N ILE A 359 -27.58 23.92 -2.89
CA ILE A 359 -27.65 25.29 -2.36
C ILE A 359 -28.36 25.41 -1.00
N GLY A 360 -28.95 24.32 -0.51
CA GLY A 360 -29.58 24.25 0.81
C GLY A 360 -31.07 24.66 0.84
N GLU A 361 -31.71 24.75 -0.32
CA GLU A 361 -33.16 25.03 -0.45
C GLU A 361 -33.96 23.74 -0.28
N ILE A 362 -34.03 23.25 0.96
CA ILE A 362 -34.50 21.90 1.31
C ILE A 362 -35.93 21.63 0.83
N GLU A 363 -36.88 22.54 1.10
CA GLU A 363 -38.29 22.31 0.74
C GLU A 363 -38.48 22.26 -0.79
N LEU A 364 -37.78 23.13 -1.53
CA LEU A 364 -37.83 23.12 -3.00
C LEU A 364 -37.19 21.85 -3.57
N ALA A 365 -36.09 21.38 -3.00
CA ALA A 365 -35.46 20.13 -3.38
C ALA A 365 -36.43 18.94 -3.22
N LEU A 366 -37.14 18.88 -2.08
CA LEU A 366 -38.09 17.81 -1.80
C LEU A 366 -39.32 17.84 -2.72
N ASP A 367 -39.90 19.01 -2.93
CA ASP A 367 -41.07 19.16 -3.81
C ASP A 367 -40.70 18.80 -5.26
N THR A 368 -39.53 19.23 -5.72
CA THR A 368 -39.06 18.96 -7.09
C THR A 368 -38.71 17.49 -7.28
N LEU A 369 -38.03 16.87 -6.29
CA LEU A 369 -37.73 15.44 -6.30
C LEU A 369 -39.01 14.59 -6.26
N SER A 370 -40.04 15.01 -5.52
CA SER A 370 -41.34 14.34 -5.51
C SER A 370 -41.97 14.34 -6.90
N ASN A 371 -41.89 15.44 -7.64
CA ASN A 371 -42.38 15.51 -9.01
C ASN A 371 -41.57 14.59 -9.96
N ALA A 372 -40.25 14.50 -9.79
CA ALA A 372 -39.43 13.57 -10.55
C ALA A 372 -39.80 12.11 -10.28
N ILE A 373 -40.04 11.74 -9.00
CA ILE A 373 -40.46 10.41 -8.59
C ILE A 373 -41.82 10.03 -9.18
N LEU A 374 -42.77 10.99 -9.25
CA LEU A 374 -44.08 10.76 -9.87
C LEU A 374 -43.97 10.42 -11.37
N LEU A 375 -42.96 10.95 -12.07
CA LEU A 375 -42.71 10.64 -13.48
C LEU A 375 -41.91 9.35 -13.67
N ASN A 376 -40.93 9.09 -12.80
CA ASN A 376 -40.14 7.87 -12.81
C ASN A 376 -39.73 7.44 -11.38
N GLU A 377 -40.29 6.32 -10.93
CA GLU A 377 -40.00 5.75 -9.60
C GLU A 377 -38.51 5.40 -9.40
N GLN A 378 -37.72 5.22 -10.48
CA GLN A 378 -36.27 5.00 -10.38
C GLN A 378 -35.53 6.16 -9.68
N CYS A 379 -36.11 7.37 -9.70
CA CYS A 379 -35.58 8.51 -8.95
C CYS A 379 -35.43 8.21 -7.45
N ILE A 380 -36.26 7.31 -6.89
CA ILE A 380 -36.16 6.89 -5.49
C ILE A 380 -34.81 6.22 -5.24
N GLU A 381 -34.42 5.26 -6.08
CA GLU A 381 -33.17 4.52 -5.92
C GLU A 381 -31.95 5.40 -6.21
N MET A 382 -32.06 6.30 -7.20
CA MET A 382 -31.02 7.30 -7.48
C MET A 382 -30.79 8.21 -6.26
N ALA A 383 -31.84 8.86 -5.76
CA ALA A 383 -31.75 9.83 -4.66
C ALA A 383 -31.26 9.23 -3.33
N LYS A 384 -31.49 7.93 -3.09
CA LYS A 384 -30.96 7.22 -1.92
C LYS A 384 -29.43 7.25 -1.84
N THR A 385 -28.74 7.46 -2.97
CA THR A 385 -27.30 7.22 -3.11
C THR A 385 -26.55 8.38 -3.76
N ASP A 386 -27.28 9.28 -4.41
CA ASP A 386 -26.76 10.48 -5.03
C ASP A 386 -26.26 11.49 -4.00
N LEU A 387 -24.98 11.87 -4.12
CA LEU A 387 -24.25 12.70 -3.17
C LEU A 387 -24.81 14.12 -3.06
N ASP A 388 -25.51 14.60 -4.09
CA ASP A 388 -26.10 15.93 -4.11
C ASP A 388 -27.16 16.11 -3.01
N PHE A 389 -27.76 15.00 -2.55
CA PHE A 389 -28.71 14.99 -1.45
C PHE A 389 -28.10 14.75 -0.07
N ASP A 390 -26.78 14.61 0.08
CA ASP A 390 -26.16 14.29 1.37
C ASP A 390 -26.52 15.30 2.47
N LYS A 391 -26.67 16.57 2.11
CA LYS A 391 -27.08 17.64 3.04
C LYS A 391 -28.50 17.46 3.59
N ILE A 392 -29.39 16.82 2.83
CA ILE A 392 -30.80 16.63 3.19
C ILE A 392 -31.16 15.18 3.52
N ARG A 393 -30.21 14.25 3.42
CA ARG A 393 -30.42 12.79 3.60
C ARG A 393 -30.99 12.41 4.97
N HIS A 394 -30.67 13.22 5.98
CA HIS A 394 -31.15 13.03 7.35
C HIS A 394 -32.52 13.66 7.62
N GLU A 395 -33.06 14.44 6.68
CA GLU A 395 -34.36 15.09 6.85
C GLU A 395 -35.48 14.05 6.88
N PRO A 396 -36.37 14.06 7.90
CA PRO A 396 -37.46 13.09 7.99
C PRO A 396 -38.37 13.08 6.76
N LYS A 397 -38.60 14.25 6.16
CA LYS A 397 -39.39 14.38 4.93
C LYS A 397 -38.73 13.71 3.73
N PHE A 398 -37.41 13.82 3.60
CA PHE A 398 -36.65 13.15 2.54
C PHE A 398 -36.73 11.62 2.69
N GLN A 399 -36.55 11.12 3.91
CA GLN A 399 -36.65 9.68 4.19
C GLN A 399 -38.06 9.15 3.93
N ALA A 400 -39.10 9.89 4.35
CA ALA A 400 -40.49 9.55 4.07
C ALA A 400 -40.75 9.47 2.56
N LEU A 401 -40.32 10.48 1.81
CA LEU A 401 -40.46 10.57 0.34
C LEU A 401 -39.86 9.35 -0.37
N LEU A 402 -38.69 8.87 0.08
CA LEU A 402 -38.01 7.71 -0.51
C LEU A 402 -38.55 6.35 -0.03
N SER A 403 -39.36 6.33 1.02
CA SER A 403 -39.96 5.11 1.58
C SER A 403 -41.38 4.81 1.07
N GLY A 404 -41.97 5.72 0.30
CA GLY A 404 -43.28 5.55 -0.34
C GLY A 404 -44.48 5.57 0.63
N SER A 405 -44.32 6.17 1.82
CA SER A 405 -45.34 6.18 2.90
C SER A 405 -46.12 7.48 3.01
#